data_AF-A0A967T8I1-F1
#
_entry.id   AF-A0A967T8I1-F1
#
_cell.length_a   1.000
_cell.length_b   1.000
_cell.length_c   1.000
_cell.angle_alpha   90.00
_cell.angle_beta   90.00
_cell.angle_gamma   90.00
#
_symmetry.space_group_name_H-M   'P 1'
#
loop_
_entity.id
_entity.type
_entity.pdbx_description
1 polymer ?
#
loop_
_entity_poly.entity_id
_entity_poly.type
_entity_poly.pdbx_seq_one_letter_code
_entity_poly.pdbx_strand_id
1 'polypeptide(L)' 'DYPAAQQKIMAANWPWQAFRGEMAARTSGESPPVKAGLELLGRHGGPCRLPSRALTADERTKLSEVLAAIGV' A
#
# COMPACT_ATOMS: atom_id res chain seq x y z
N ASP A 1 -20.44 14.51 11.17
CA ASP A 1 -19.60 14.43 12.36
C ASP A 1 -18.13 14.52 11.94
N TYR A 2 -17.53 15.69 12.08
CA TYR A 2 -16.16 15.95 11.62
C TYR A 2 -15.09 15.22 12.45
N PRO A 3 -15.15 15.21 13.81
CA PRO A 3 -14.27 14.40 14.64
C PRO A 3 -14.28 12.90 14.30
N ALA A 4 -15.46 12.31 14.09
CA ALA A 4 -15.55 10.89 13.74
C ALA A 4 -14.93 10.59 12.37
N ALA A 5 -15.07 11.50 11.40
CA ALA A 5 -14.43 11.37 10.09
C ALA A 5 -12.90 11.47 10.19
N GLN A 6 -12.39 12.40 11.00
CA GLN A 6 -10.94 12.55 11.24
C GLN A 6 -10.32 11.28 11.84
N GLN A 7 -10.98 10.67 12.84
CA GLN A 7 -10.50 9.41 13.43
C GLN A 7 -10.42 8.27 12.41
N LYS A 8 -11.44 8.12 11.55
CA LYS A 8 -11.44 7.11 10.48
C LYS A 8 -10.31 7.33 9.48
N ILE A 9 -10.10 8.59 9.06
CA ILE A 9 -9.01 8.94 8.15
C ILE A 9 -7.66 8.63 8.80
N MET A 10 -7.45 8.99 10.06
CA MET A 10 -6.18 8.72 10.73
C MET A 10 -5.90 7.23 10.86
N ALA A 11 -6.91 6.42 11.21
CA ALA A 11 -6.77 4.97 11.36
C ALA A 11 -6.38 4.27 10.05
N ALA A 12 -6.89 4.74 8.90
CA ALA A 12 -6.56 4.15 7.60
C ALA A 12 -5.30 4.77 6.96
N ASN A 13 -5.15 6.09 7.04
CA ASN A 13 -4.13 6.81 6.29
C ASN A 13 -2.73 6.61 6.87
N TRP A 14 -2.59 6.52 8.20
CA TRP A 14 -1.26 6.37 8.81
C TRP A 14 -0.60 5.03 8.50
N PRO A 15 -1.25 3.86 8.69
CA PRO A 15 -0.64 2.57 8.32
C PRO A 15 -0.29 2.51 6.84
N TRP A 16 -1.19 2.98 5.97
CA TRP A 16 -0.95 3.03 4.54
C TRP A 16 0.23 3.94 4.16
N GLN A 17 0.29 5.15 4.75
CA GLN A 17 1.35 6.11 4.47
C GLN A 17 2.71 5.61 4.96
N ALA A 18 2.77 4.98 6.13
CA ALA A 18 4.00 4.39 6.64
C ALA A 18 4.52 3.29 5.71
N PHE A 19 3.64 2.35 5.32
CA PHE A 19 3.99 1.27 4.41
C PHE A 19 4.44 1.78 3.04
N ARG A 20 3.68 2.71 2.41
CA ARG A 20 4.04 3.22 1.08
C ARG A 20 5.35 3.99 1.10
N GLY A 21 5.66 4.69 2.19
CA GLY A 21 6.90 5.45 2.34
C GLY A 21 8.12 4.52 2.42
N GLU A 22 8.03 3.49 3.26
CA GLU A 22 9.05 2.44 3.38
C GLU A 22 9.27 1.74 2.02
N MET A 23 8.18 1.33 1.37
CA MET A 23 8.27 0.67 0.08
C MET A 23 8.79 1.61 -1.00
N ALA A 24 8.40 2.88 -1.04
CA ALA A 24 8.88 3.82 -2.06
C ALA A 24 10.40 4.00 -2.04
N ALA A 25 11.00 4.02 -0.84
CA ALA A 25 12.46 4.07 -0.68
C ALA A 25 13.13 2.80 -1.26
N ARG A 26 12.51 1.63 -1.07
CA ARG A 26 13.00 0.35 -1.57
C ARG A 26 12.73 0.15 -3.06
N THR A 27 11.55 0.52 -3.54
CA THR A 27 11.05 0.24 -4.89
C THR A 27 11.35 1.36 -5.88
N SER A 28 12.02 2.44 -5.45
CA SER A 28 12.28 3.62 -6.27
C SER A 28 10.99 4.23 -6.83
N GLY A 29 10.10 4.60 -5.91
CA GLY A 29 8.85 5.32 -6.21
C GLY A 29 7.61 4.66 -5.60
N GLU A 30 6.49 5.39 -5.62
CA GLU A 30 5.26 5.01 -4.91
C GLU A 30 4.34 4.07 -5.69
N SER A 31 4.56 3.90 -7.00
CA SER A 31 3.68 3.08 -7.83
C SER A 31 3.69 1.58 -7.50
N PRO A 32 4.82 0.95 -7.14
CA PRO A 32 4.87 -0.49 -6.89
C PRO A 32 3.94 -0.99 -5.75
N PRO A 33 3.89 -0.38 -4.55
CA PRO A 33 2.94 -0.81 -3.52
C PRO A 33 1.48 -0.63 -3.93
N VAL A 34 1.15 0.42 -4.70
CA VAL A 34 -0.21 0.62 -5.23
C VAL A 34 -0.60 -0.49 -6.20
N LYS A 35 0.30 -0.84 -7.14
CA LYS A 35 0.07 -1.90 -8.13
C LYS A 35 -0.09 -3.26 -7.47
N ALA A 36 0.77 -3.59 -6.51
CA ALA A 36 0.66 -4.82 -5.73
C ALA A 36 -0.66 -4.87 -4.96
N GLY A 37 -1.11 -3.75 -4.39
CA GLY A 37 -2.39 -3.66 -3.69
C GLY A 37 -3.57 -3.91 -4.64
N LEU A 38 -3.53 -3.36 -5.85
CA LEU A 38 -4.55 -3.65 -6.87
C LEU A 38 -4.61 -5.16 -7.17
N GLU A 39 -3.47 -5.82 -7.39
CA GLU A 39 -3.43 -7.26 -7.67
C GLU A 39 -3.97 -8.10 -6.50
N LEU A 40 -3.61 -7.76 -5.25
CA LEU A 40 -4.12 -8.45 -4.05
C LEU A 40 -5.64 -8.34 -3.93
N LEU A 41 -6.21 -7.24 -4.40
CA LEU A 41 -7.66 -6.98 -4.39
C LEU A 41 -8.36 -7.47 -5.67
N GLY A 42 -7.70 -8.31 -6.47
CA GLY A 42 -8.27 -8.87 -7.70
C GLY A 42 -8.42 -7.86 -8.84
N ARG A 43 -7.73 -6.71 -8.76
CA ARG A 43 -7.71 -5.66 -9.80
C ARG A 43 -6.41 -5.69 -10.57
N HIS A 44 -6.43 -5.19 -11.81
CA HIS A 44 -5.23 -5.17 -12.64
C HIS A 44 -4.26 -4.04 -12.23
N GLY A 45 -3.13 -4.37 -11.61
CA GLY A 45 -2.06 -3.43 -11.24
C GLY A 45 -1.02 -3.18 -12.35
N GLY A 46 -0.79 -4.16 -13.21
CA GLY A 46 0.19 -4.10 -14.30
C GLY A 46 1.66 -4.09 -13.83
N PRO A 47 2.61 -4.27 -14.75
CA PRO A 47 4.02 -4.43 -14.39
C PRO A 47 4.65 -3.13 -13.88
N CYS A 48 5.68 -3.26 -13.04
CA CYS A 48 6.59 -2.16 -12.71
C CYS A 48 7.60 -1.97 -13.86
N ARG A 49 7.94 -0.71 -14.15
CA ARG A 49 8.98 -0.37 -15.13
C ARG A 49 10.21 0.13 -14.40
N LEU A 50 11.39 -0.18 -14.94
CA LEU A 50 12.65 0.34 -14.42
C LEU A 50 12.65 1.89 -14.44
N PRO A 51 13.27 2.54 -13.44
CA PRO A 51 14.08 1.95 -12.36
C PRO A 51 13.26 1.36 -11.19
N SER A 52 11.92 1.48 -11.21
CA SER A 52 11.10 0.95 -10.13
C SER A 52 11.06 -0.57 -10.08
N ARG A 53 11.05 -1.13 -8.87
CA ARG A 53 11.07 -2.57 -8.62
C ARG A 53 9.72 -3.03 -8.06
N ALA A 54 9.28 -4.23 -8.43
CA ALA A 54 8.07 -4.83 -7.87
C ALA A 54 8.28 -5.24 -6.39
N LEU A 55 7.18 -5.39 -5.65
CA LEU A 55 7.21 -5.96 -4.31
C LEU A 55 7.60 -7.43 -4.34
N THR A 56 8.41 -7.84 -3.37
CA THR A 56 8.72 -9.25 -3.11
C THR A 56 7.51 -9.97 -2.52
N ALA A 57 7.59 -11.30 -2.38
CA ALA A 57 6.53 -12.07 -1.71
C ALA A 57 6.31 -11.61 -0.27
N ASP A 58 7.39 -11.43 0.51
CA ASP A 58 7.30 -11.01 1.92
C ASP A 58 6.69 -9.61 2.07
N GLU A 59 7.04 -8.69 1.18
CA GLU A 59 6.46 -7.34 1.17
C GLU A 59 4.99 -7.34 0.75
N ARG A 60 4.58 -8.27 -0.12
CA ARG A 60 3.16 -8.48 -0.46
C ARG A 60 2.39 -9.05 0.74
N THR A 61 2.99 -9.93 1.53
CA THR A 61 2.41 -10.39 2.80
C THR A 61 2.20 -9.23 3.76
N LYS A 62 3.25 -8.41 3.98
CA LYS A 62 3.15 -7.19 4.81
C LYS A 62 2.09 -6.22 4.29
N LEU A 63 1.98 -6.04 2.97
CA LEU A 63 0.93 -5.24 2.36
C LEU A 63 -0.47 -5.80 2.67
N SER A 64 -0.65 -7.12 2.58
CA SER A 64 -1.92 -7.76 2.90
C SER A 64 -2.34 -7.51 4.35
N GLU A 65 -1.40 -7.55 5.29
CA GLU A 65 -1.65 -7.25 6.70
C GLU A 65 -2.06 -5.78 6.90
N VAL A 66 -1.39 -4.84 6.21
CA VAL A 66 -1.75 -3.41 6.24
C VAL A 66 -3.15 -3.19 5.68
N LEU A 67 -3.50 -3.81 4.54
CA LEU A 67 -4.83 -3.70 3.93
C LEU A 67 -5.92 -4.22 4.87
N ALA A 68 -5.70 -5.39 5.48
CA ALA A 68 -6.64 -5.95 6.46
C ALA A 68 -6.79 -5.03 7.69
N ALA A 69 -5.69 -4.44 8.19
CA ALA A 69 -5.71 -3.53 9.33
C ALA A 69 -6.49 -2.23 9.07
N ILE A 70 -6.51 -1.75 7.82
CA ILE A 70 -7.27 -0.55 7.43
C ILE A 70 -8.71 -0.87 6.96
N GLY A 71 -9.12 -2.14 7.00
CA GLY A 71 -10.48 -2.59 6.70
C GLY A 71 -10.80 -2.72 5.21
N VAL A 72 -9.79 -3.03 4.38
CA VAL A 72 -9.93 -3.31 2.94
C VAL A 72 -10.00 -4.82 2.69
#